data_AF-A0A929UST4-F1
#
_entry.id   AF-A0A929UST4-F1
#
_cell.length_a   1.000
_cell.length_b   1.000
_cell.length_c   1.000
_cell.angle_alpha   90.00
_cell.angle_beta   90.00
_cell.angle_gamma   90.00
#
_symmetry.space_group_name_H-M   'P 1'
#
loop_
_entity.id
_entity.type
_entity.pdbx_description
1 polymer ?
#
loop_
_entity_poly.entity_id
_entity_poly.type
_entity_poly.pdbx_seq_one_letter_code
_entity_poly.pdbx_strand_id
1 'polypeptide(L)'
;LKDKYPQLEAVEDYAAKETWIPGLHTLNVPLSCEYKSATELRNSDELGLKYADSLKALLDLETKYTPSRNDLSKLNAVDYSTEIGGGLAIERIAVVQQGNWIGPELKGIDEKTANKMGMLPIPTKGVKEDCISVGISIHWCVNKQSDEKVKVAAKDFLNWLFQSDEGKQLVVNELGFVPAFKNYEGIEISDPLSQEVKRYIDAGKTTSWVMGGFPSGFEPKAAADFQGYFSGEYSFDDMISHLKADFKELKKS
;
A
#
# COMPACT_ATOMS: atom_id res chain seq x y z
N LEU A 1 -25.09 -8.13 -15.01
CA LEU A 1 -24.22 -7.81 -13.84
C LEU A 1 -25.04 -7.27 -12.68
N LYS A 2 -25.89 -6.25 -12.88
CA LYS A 2 -26.70 -5.65 -11.80
C LYS A 2 -27.58 -6.65 -11.03
N ASP A 3 -28.16 -7.65 -11.70
CA ASP A 3 -28.95 -8.70 -11.03
C ASP A 3 -28.11 -9.60 -10.10
N LYS A 4 -26.81 -9.78 -10.42
CA LYS A 4 -25.87 -10.60 -9.64
C LYS A 4 -25.17 -9.79 -8.54
N TYR A 5 -24.94 -8.50 -8.80
CA TYR A 5 -24.27 -7.56 -7.90
C TYR A 5 -25.11 -6.27 -7.81
N PRO A 6 -26.20 -6.29 -7.03
CA PRO A 6 -27.15 -5.17 -6.98
C PRO A 6 -26.53 -3.90 -6.40
N GLN A 7 -25.54 -4.03 -5.50
CA GLN A 7 -24.86 -2.89 -4.89
C GLN A 7 -23.77 -2.29 -5.76
N LEU A 8 -23.27 -3.01 -6.77
CA LEU A 8 -22.16 -2.54 -7.60
C LEU A 8 -22.55 -1.27 -8.37
N GLU A 9 -21.78 -0.21 -8.15
CA GLU A 9 -21.94 1.12 -8.75
C GLU A 9 -20.76 1.48 -9.67
N ALA A 10 -19.56 1.04 -9.31
CA ALA A 10 -18.31 1.30 -10.01
C ALA A 10 -17.40 0.07 -9.92
N VAL A 11 -16.37 -0.01 -10.77
CA VAL A 11 -15.39 -1.10 -10.66
C VAL A 11 -14.42 -0.81 -9.52
N GLU A 12 -14.02 0.45 -9.39
CA GLU A 12 -12.96 0.90 -8.49
C GLU A 12 -13.37 2.18 -7.79
N ASP A 13 -12.71 2.51 -6.69
CA ASP A 13 -12.66 3.86 -6.13
C ASP A 13 -11.18 4.15 -5.82
N TYR A 14 -10.84 5.43 -5.70
CA TYR A 14 -9.45 5.82 -5.43
C TYR A 14 -9.44 6.86 -4.31
N ALA A 15 -8.96 6.46 -3.14
CA ALA A 15 -8.94 7.31 -1.95
C ALA A 15 -7.80 8.34 -1.96
N ALA A 16 -7.88 9.35 -2.85
CA ALA A 16 -6.85 10.39 -2.99
C ALA A 16 -6.70 11.31 -1.77
N LYS A 17 -7.68 11.32 -0.85
CA LYS A 17 -7.61 12.08 0.41
C LYS A 17 -6.58 11.51 1.38
N GLU A 18 -6.31 10.21 1.29
CA GLU A 18 -5.34 9.50 2.12
C GLU A 18 -3.94 9.70 1.54
N THR A 19 -3.14 10.60 2.09
CA THR A 19 -1.85 11.02 1.48
C THR A 19 -0.92 9.87 1.14
N TRP A 20 -0.94 8.81 1.94
CA TRP A 20 -0.10 7.63 1.75
C TRP A 20 -0.50 6.81 0.50
N ILE A 21 -1.75 6.87 0.03
CA ILE A 21 -2.17 6.14 -1.17
C ILE A 21 -1.51 6.70 -2.45
N PRO A 22 -1.71 7.97 -2.85
CA PRO A 22 -1.02 8.53 -4.01
C PRO A 22 0.46 8.79 -3.73
N GLY A 23 0.78 9.41 -2.58
CA GLY A 23 2.12 9.90 -2.27
C GLY A 23 3.14 8.82 -1.93
N LEU A 24 2.70 7.66 -1.44
CA LEU A 24 3.59 6.53 -1.14
C LEU A 24 3.30 5.33 -2.05
N HIS A 25 2.12 4.72 -1.96
CA HIS A 25 1.87 3.41 -2.56
C HIS A 25 1.79 3.44 -4.08
N THR A 26 1.04 4.38 -4.66
CA THR A 26 0.92 4.56 -6.12
C THR A 26 2.25 5.00 -6.70
N LEU A 27 2.90 5.99 -6.08
CA LEU A 27 4.22 6.46 -6.50
C LEU A 27 5.33 5.39 -6.35
N ASN A 28 5.20 4.46 -5.40
CA ASN A 28 6.14 3.35 -5.22
C ASN A 28 6.19 2.43 -6.44
N VAL A 29 5.09 2.26 -7.18
CA VAL A 29 5.00 1.28 -8.27
C VAL A 29 6.08 1.51 -9.34
N PRO A 30 6.17 2.68 -10.01
CA PRO A 30 7.24 2.94 -10.97
C PRO A 30 8.63 2.95 -10.32
N LEU A 31 8.75 3.50 -9.09
CA LEU A 31 10.04 3.66 -8.42
C LEU A 31 10.65 2.33 -7.98
N SER A 32 9.84 1.35 -7.61
CA SER A 32 10.30 0.00 -7.24
C SER A 32 10.95 -0.76 -8.40
N CYS A 33 10.78 -0.27 -9.63
CA CYS A 33 11.40 -0.79 -10.83
C CYS A 33 12.71 -0.06 -11.17
N GLU A 34 12.96 1.10 -10.55
CA GLU A 34 14.17 1.91 -10.72
C GLU A 34 15.16 1.72 -9.58
N TYR A 35 14.64 1.55 -8.36
CA TYR A 35 15.40 1.41 -7.12
C TYR A 35 15.15 0.02 -6.53
N LYS A 36 16.21 -0.65 -6.09
CA LYS A 36 16.14 -2.00 -5.50
C LYS A 36 15.73 -1.98 -4.04
N SER A 37 15.88 -0.84 -3.36
CA SER A 37 15.56 -0.68 -1.93
C SER A 37 15.28 0.76 -1.53
N ALA A 38 14.61 0.93 -0.39
CA ALA A 38 14.46 2.24 0.26
C ALA A 38 15.81 2.92 0.55
N THR A 39 16.86 2.15 0.87
CA THR A 39 18.20 2.71 1.10
C THR A 39 18.79 3.27 -0.19
N GLU A 40 18.58 2.62 -1.33
CA GLU A 40 19.04 3.11 -2.62
C GLU A 40 18.34 4.42 -3.01
N LEU A 41 17.02 4.48 -2.84
CA LEU A 41 16.26 5.73 -3.07
C LEU A 41 16.73 6.84 -2.13
N ARG A 42 16.91 6.54 -0.83
CA ARG A 42 17.39 7.51 0.17
C ARG A 42 18.75 8.10 -0.21
N ASN A 43 19.64 7.27 -0.73
CA ASN A 43 20.99 7.68 -1.13
C ASN A 43 21.02 8.37 -2.51
N SER A 44 19.93 8.37 -3.27
CA SER A 44 19.85 9.03 -4.58
C SER A 44 19.66 10.53 -4.44
N ASP A 45 20.42 11.34 -5.18
CA ASP A 45 20.32 12.81 -5.11
C ASP A 45 19.07 13.37 -5.83
N GLU A 46 18.45 12.57 -6.69
CA GLU A 46 17.30 12.95 -7.50
C GLU A 46 16.24 11.86 -7.47
N LEU A 47 14.98 12.25 -7.58
CA LEU A 47 13.89 11.31 -7.80
C LEU A 47 13.89 10.89 -9.27
N GLY A 48 13.90 9.58 -9.51
CA GLY A 48 13.88 8.97 -10.83
C GLY A 48 12.61 9.29 -11.62
N LEU A 49 11.69 8.34 -11.74
CA LEU A 49 10.52 8.42 -12.63
C LEU A 49 10.89 8.31 -14.12
N LYS A 50 11.84 7.40 -14.42
CA LYS A 50 12.06 6.88 -15.78
C LYS A 50 10.81 6.21 -16.33
N TYR A 51 9.97 5.63 -15.47
CA TYR A 51 8.71 4.97 -15.83
C TYR A 51 7.47 5.83 -15.53
N ALA A 52 7.57 7.16 -15.72
CA ALA A 52 6.44 8.07 -15.53
C ALA A 52 5.24 7.73 -16.43
N ASP A 53 5.48 7.25 -17.66
CA ASP A 53 4.39 6.79 -18.54
C ASP A 53 3.60 5.61 -17.94
N SER A 54 4.29 4.70 -17.25
CA SER A 54 3.66 3.57 -16.55
C SER A 54 2.86 4.04 -15.34
N LEU A 55 3.34 5.06 -14.62
CA LEU A 55 2.57 5.73 -13.56
C LEU A 55 1.29 6.38 -14.13
N LYS A 56 1.42 7.09 -15.25
CA LYS A 56 0.26 7.71 -15.90
C LYS A 56 -0.77 6.67 -16.32
N ALA A 57 -0.33 5.58 -16.94
CA ALA A 57 -1.22 4.51 -17.37
C ALA A 57 -1.93 3.83 -16.19
N LEU A 58 -1.25 3.70 -15.04
CA LEU A 58 -1.85 3.20 -13.81
C LEU A 58 -2.94 4.15 -13.29
N LEU A 59 -2.62 5.43 -13.13
CA LEU A 59 -3.58 6.45 -12.71
C LEU A 59 -4.79 6.54 -13.65
N ASP A 60 -4.56 6.53 -14.96
CA ASP A 60 -5.62 6.54 -15.96
C ASP A 60 -6.53 5.30 -15.81
N LEU A 61 -5.97 4.12 -15.46
CA LEU A 61 -6.74 2.91 -15.23
C LEU A 61 -7.57 3.00 -13.94
N GLU A 62 -6.91 3.30 -12.82
CA GLU A 62 -7.51 3.32 -11.48
C GLU A 62 -8.60 4.37 -11.36
N THR A 63 -8.47 5.50 -12.08
CA THR A 63 -9.45 6.59 -12.03
C THR A 63 -10.59 6.45 -13.05
N LYS A 64 -10.37 5.75 -14.18
CA LYS A 64 -11.34 5.64 -15.29
C LYS A 64 -12.64 4.94 -14.91
N TYR A 65 -12.60 3.98 -13.99
CA TYR A 65 -13.77 3.20 -13.61
C TYR A 65 -14.32 3.55 -12.23
N THR A 66 -13.97 4.72 -11.73
CA THR A 66 -14.47 5.26 -10.46
C THR A 66 -15.86 5.90 -10.59
N PRO A 67 -16.58 6.11 -9.48
CA PRO A 67 -17.74 7.01 -9.44
C PRO A 67 -17.38 8.44 -9.91
N SER A 68 -16.14 8.85 -9.68
CA SER A 68 -15.60 10.18 -9.98
C SER A 68 -15.04 10.33 -11.40
N ARG A 69 -15.13 9.32 -12.27
CA ARG A 69 -14.53 9.31 -13.63
C ARG A 69 -14.84 10.51 -14.54
N ASN A 70 -15.93 11.24 -14.29
CA ASN A 70 -16.32 12.42 -15.06
C ASN A 70 -15.81 13.75 -14.46
N ASP A 71 -15.28 13.70 -13.23
CA ASP A 71 -14.77 14.83 -12.46
C ASP A 71 -13.82 14.30 -11.38
N LEU A 72 -12.55 14.13 -11.76
CA LEU A 72 -11.54 13.52 -10.91
C LEU A 72 -11.24 14.33 -9.64
N SER A 73 -11.60 15.63 -9.61
CA SER A 73 -11.43 16.48 -8.42
C SER A 73 -12.16 15.92 -7.20
N LYS A 74 -13.23 15.13 -7.42
CA LYS A 74 -14.00 14.47 -6.37
C LYS A 74 -13.24 13.35 -5.67
N LEU A 75 -12.20 12.78 -6.29
CA LEU A 75 -11.33 11.80 -5.64
C LEU A 75 -10.66 12.37 -4.39
N ASN A 76 -10.39 13.67 -4.37
CA ASN A 76 -9.77 14.36 -3.23
C ASN A 76 -10.67 14.37 -1.97
N ALA A 77 -11.95 14.00 -2.09
CA ALA A 77 -12.86 13.82 -0.98
C ALA A 77 -13.00 12.35 -0.54
N VAL A 78 -12.54 11.39 -1.34
CA VAL A 78 -12.64 9.95 -1.05
C VAL A 78 -11.53 9.60 -0.06
N ASP A 79 -11.93 9.20 1.14
CA ASP A 79 -11.05 8.67 2.19
C ASP A 79 -11.11 7.15 2.27
N TYR A 80 -10.23 6.59 3.10
CA TYR A 80 -10.14 5.16 3.34
C TYR A 80 -11.48 4.55 3.77
N SER A 81 -12.23 5.22 4.65
CA SER A 81 -13.51 4.70 5.12
C SER A 81 -14.56 4.62 4.01
N THR A 82 -14.58 5.61 3.11
CA THR A 82 -15.47 5.62 1.95
C THR A 82 -15.13 4.51 0.95
N GLU A 83 -13.84 4.25 0.73
CA GLU A 83 -13.35 3.23 -0.20
C GLU A 83 -13.53 1.81 0.35
N ILE A 84 -13.18 1.57 1.62
CA ILE A 84 -13.18 0.23 2.21
C ILE A 84 -14.54 -0.10 2.82
N GLY A 85 -14.93 0.58 3.89
CA GLY A 85 -16.18 0.27 4.58
C GLY A 85 -17.43 0.63 3.79
N GLY A 86 -17.45 1.83 3.21
CA GLY A 86 -18.54 2.32 2.37
C GLY A 86 -18.48 1.84 0.92
N GLY A 87 -17.42 1.15 0.51
CA GLY A 87 -17.17 0.74 -0.87
C GLY A 87 -17.05 -0.77 -0.99
N LEU A 88 -15.84 -1.28 -0.81
CA LEU A 88 -15.48 -2.67 -1.08
C LEU A 88 -16.23 -3.64 -0.17
N ALA A 89 -16.33 -3.35 1.13
CA ALA A 89 -16.95 -4.24 2.13
C ALA A 89 -18.43 -4.56 1.81
N ILE A 90 -19.15 -3.57 1.30
CA ILE A 90 -20.57 -3.67 0.94
C ILE A 90 -20.80 -3.97 -0.55
N GLU A 91 -19.74 -4.36 -1.27
CA GLU A 91 -19.77 -4.68 -2.71
C GLU A 91 -20.27 -3.51 -3.61
N ARG A 92 -20.13 -2.25 -3.16
CA ARG A 92 -20.43 -1.03 -3.97
C ARG A 92 -19.40 -0.83 -5.08
N ILE A 93 -18.15 -1.17 -4.78
CA ILE A 93 -17.03 -1.26 -5.72
C ILE A 93 -16.44 -2.67 -5.68
N ALA A 94 -15.61 -3.02 -6.68
CA ALA A 94 -15.06 -4.37 -6.83
C ALA A 94 -13.55 -4.47 -6.64
N VAL A 95 -12.81 -3.38 -6.86
CA VAL A 95 -11.34 -3.32 -6.85
C VAL A 95 -10.90 -2.05 -6.13
N VAL A 96 -9.78 -2.12 -5.41
CA VAL A 96 -9.10 -0.99 -4.77
C VAL A 96 -7.59 -1.25 -4.79
N GLN A 97 -6.77 -0.20 -4.83
CA GLN A 97 -5.33 -0.32 -4.65
C GLN A 97 -4.98 -0.32 -3.15
N GLN A 98 -4.99 -1.51 -2.54
CA GLN A 98 -4.70 -1.70 -1.12
C GLN A 98 -3.87 -2.94 -0.84
N GLY A 99 -3.41 -3.10 0.39
CA GLY A 99 -2.75 -4.31 0.87
C GLY A 99 -3.62 -5.17 1.77
N ASN A 100 -3.04 -6.21 2.36
CA ASN A 100 -3.76 -7.14 3.23
C ASN A 100 -4.25 -6.52 4.55
N TRP A 101 -3.77 -5.32 4.92
CA TRP A 101 -4.21 -4.61 6.12
C TRP A 101 -5.71 -4.25 6.14
N ILE A 102 -6.40 -4.26 5.00
CA ILE A 102 -7.83 -4.00 4.95
C ILE A 102 -8.68 -5.18 5.46
N GLY A 103 -8.11 -6.40 5.51
CA GLY A 103 -8.81 -7.64 5.84
C GLY A 103 -9.62 -7.59 7.15
N PRO A 104 -9.03 -7.13 8.28
CA PRO A 104 -9.76 -7.01 9.55
C PRO A 104 -11.00 -6.10 9.48
N GLU A 105 -10.91 -4.96 8.79
CA GLU A 105 -12.04 -4.04 8.64
C GLU A 105 -13.14 -4.66 7.76
N LEU A 106 -12.76 -5.26 6.63
CA LEU A 106 -13.70 -5.98 5.78
C LEU A 106 -14.45 -7.05 6.57
N LYS A 107 -13.72 -7.85 7.36
CA LYS A 107 -14.30 -8.92 8.19
C LYS A 107 -15.24 -8.35 9.26
N GLY A 108 -14.90 -7.20 9.85
CA GLY A 108 -15.74 -6.52 10.83
C GLY A 108 -17.06 -5.99 10.27
N ILE A 109 -17.12 -5.72 8.96
CA ILE A 109 -18.31 -5.20 8.27
C ILE A 109 -19.12 -6.33 7.63
N ASP A 110 -18.49 -7.15 6.78
CA ASP A 110 -19.10 -8.32 6.17
C ASP A 110 -18.07 -9.45 5.96
N GLU A 111 -18.17 -10.47 6.80
CA GLU A 111 -17.29 -11.64 6.77
C GLU A 111 -17.40 -12.42 5.45
N LYS A 112 -18.56 -12.43 4.76
CA LYS A 112 -18.70 -13.16 3.50
C LYS A 112 -17.97 -12.46 2.36
N THR A 113 -17.96 -11.13 2.33
CA THR A 113 -17.17 -10.32 1.41
C THR A 113 -15.69 -10.54 1.72
N ALA A 114 -15.28 -10.39 2.98
CA ALA A 114 -13.89 -10.57 3.40
C ALA A 114 -13.33 -11.95 2.98
N ASN A 115 -14.10 -13.02 3.16
CA ASN A 115 -13.71 -14.39 2.80
C ASN A 115 -13.59 -14.66 1.29
N LYS A 116 -14.03 -13.73 0.42
CA LYS A 116 -13.93 -13.85 -1.05
C LYS A 116 -12.88 -12.92 -1.64
N MET A 117 -12.16 -12.16 -0.81
CA MET A 117 -11.15 -11.23 -1.28
C MET A 117 -9.95 -11.94 -1.89
N GLY A 118 -9.32 -11.29 -2.87
CA GLY A 118 -8.08 -11.75 -3.49
C GLY A 118 -7.23 -10.57 -3.93
N MET A 119 -6.03 -10.84 -4.45
CA MET A 119 -5.10 -9.79 -4.90
C MET A 119 -4.68 -9.98 -6.35
N LEU A 120 -4.81 -8.90 -7.12
CA LEU A 120 -4.31 -8.80 -8.48
C LEU A 120 -2.94 -8.11 -8.48
N PRO A 121 -2.02 -8.46 -9.40
CA PRO A 121 -0.79 -7.70 -9.57
C PRO A 121 -1.11 -6.32 -10.14
N ILE A 122 -0.26 -5.33 -9.85
CA ILE A 122 -0.48 -3.96 -10.34
C ILE A 122 -0.14 -3.92 -11.84
N PRO A 123 -1.10 -3.58 -12.72
CA PRO A 123 -0.94 -3.70 -14.16
C PRO A 123 -0.10 -2.56 -14.72
N THR A 124 1.22 -2.73 -14.67
CA THR A 124 2.18 -1.73 -15.17
C THR A 124 2.97 -2.28 -16.35
N LYS A 125 2.92 -1.57 -17.47
CA LYS A 125 3.62 -1.97 -18.69
C LYS A 125 5.07 -1.51 -18.67
N GLY A 126 5.97 -2.32 -19.22
CA GLY A 126 7.37 -1.94 -19.45
C GLY A 126 8.23 -1.88 -18.18
N VAL A 127 7.73 -2.44 -17.09
CA VAL A 127 8.41 -2.57 -15.80
C VAL A 127 8.36 -4.04 -15.34
N LYS A 128 8.67 -4.34 -14.07
CA LYS A 128 8.48 -5.70 -13.53
C LYS A 128 6.98 -6.01 -13.41
N GLU A 129 6.43 -6.63 -14.45
CA GLU A 129 5.00 -6.96 -14.56
C GLU A 129 4.61 -8.16 -13.66
N ASP A 130 3.30 -8.44 -13.55
CA ASP A 130 2.74 -9.57 -12.80
C ASP A 130 3.18 -9.66 -11.32
N CYS A 131 3.47 -8.51 -10.71
CA CYS A 131 3.95 -8.42 -9.32
C CYS A 131 3.02 -7.60 -8.43
N ILE A 132 3.01 -7.93 -7.14
CA ILE A 132 2.48 -7.06 -6.08
C ILE A 132 3.64 -6.38 -5.35
N SER A 133 3.39 -5.18 -4.81
CA SER A 133 4.39 -4.49 -3.99
C SER A 133 4.34 -5.01 -2.55
N VAL A 134 5.48 -5.49 -2.04
CA VAL A 134 5.61 -5.96 -0.64
C VAL A 134 6.76 -5.24 0.06
N GLY A 135 6.65 -5.09 1.37
CA GLY A 135 7.70 -4.52 2.19
C GLY A 135 7.42 -4.73 3.66
N ILE A 136 8.37 -4.33 4.49
CA ILE A 136 8.20 -4.37 5.94
C ILE A 136 7.34 -3.15 6.34
N SER A 137 6.11 -3.40 6.78
CA SER A 137 5.18 -2.36 7.22
C SER A 137 5.50 -1.81 8.60
N ILE A 138 5.97 -2.66 9.52
CA ILE A 138 6.19 -2.32 10.93
C ILE A 138 7.53 -2.88 11.40
N HIS A 139 8.30 -2.07 12.13
CA HIS A 139 9.49 -2.49 12.84
C HIS A 139 9.34 -2.21 14.33
N TRP A 140 9.71 -3.19 15.16
CA TRP A 140 9.76 -3.02 16.61
C TRP A 140 11.17 -2.61 17.03
N CYS A 141 11.28 -1.51 17.78
CA CYS A 141 12.55 -0.99 18.28
C CYS A 141 12.53 -0.91 19.81
N VAL A 142 13.61 -1.36 20.46
CA VAL A 142 13.81 -1.17 21.90
C VAL A 142 14.52 0.16 22.12
N ASN A 143 13.89 1.08 22.86
CA ASN A 143 14.45 2.39 23.13
C ASN A 143 15.71 2.28 24.00
N LYS A 144 16.85 2.74 23.48
CA LYS A 144 18.13 2.73 24.20
C LYS A 144 18.14 3.60 25.46
N GLN A 145 17.21 4.56 25.58
CA GLN A 145 17.10 5.46 26.73
C GLN A 145 16.23 4.91 27.87
N SER A 146 15.52 3.80 27.66
CA SER A 146 14.71 3.18 28.72
C SER A 146 15.59 2.51 29.80
N ASP A 147 15.01 2.33 30.99
CA ASP A 147 15.64 1.58 32.08
C ASP A 147 15.98 0.14 31.68
N GLU A 148 17.03 -0.42 32.26
CA GLU A 148 17.49 -1.78 31.92
C GLU A 148 16.43 -2.85 32.12
N LYS A 149 15.63 -2.74 33.19
CA LYS A 149 14.51 -3.68 33.42
C LYS A 149 13.46 -3.61 32.31
N VAL A 150 13.18 -2.41 31.79
CA VAL A 150 12.22 -2.21 30.70
C VAL A 150 12.79 -2.76 29.39
N LYS A 151 14.08 -2.55 29.12
CA LYS A 151 14.75 -3.12 27.94
C LYS A 151 14.72 -4.64 27.93
N VAL A 152 14.98 -5.27 29.08
CA VAL A 152 14.91 -6.74 29.23
C VAL A 152 13.48 -7.22 28.98
N ALA A 153 12.50 -6.65 29.68
CA ALA A 153 11.09 -7.03 29.51
C ALA A 153 10.60 -6.84 28.06
N ALA A 154 10.99 -5.76 27.38
CA ALA A 154 10.63 -5.52 25.99
C ALA A 154 11.24 -6.58 25.05
N LYS A 155 12.50 -6.97 25.25
CA LYS A 155 13.13 -8.04 24.47
C LYS A 155 12.48 -9.39 24.73
N ASP A 156 12.18 -9.70 25.98
CA ASP A 156 11.52 -10.96 26.36
C ASP A 156 10.12 -11.04 25.75
N PHE A 157 9.36 -9.95 25.78
CA PHE A 157 8.05 -9.87 25.14
C PHE A 157 8.14 -10.07 23.62
N LEU A 158 9.05 -9.40 22.93
CA LEU A 158 9.22 -9.56 21.47
C LEU A 158 9.70 -10.98 21.12
N ASN A 159 10.61 -11.56 21.90
CA ASN A 159 11.03 -12.94 21.72
C ASN A 159 9.86 -13.90 21.92
N TRP A 160 9.06 -13.73 22.98
CA TRP A 160 7.85 -14.52 23.18
C TRP A 160 6.89 -14.37 22.00
N LEU A 161 6.55 -13.14 21.60
CA LEU A 161 5.58 -12.87 20.55
C LEU A 161 5.95 -13.49 19.20
N PHE A 162 7.23 -13.46 18.82
CA PHE A 162 7.68 -13.94 17.50
C PHE A 162 8.30 -15.35 17.50
N GLN A 163 8.58 -15.93 18.67
CA GLN A 163 9.27 -17.24 18.76
C GLN A 163 8.48 -18.31 19.52
N SER A 164 7.55 -17.96 20.42
CA SER A 164 6.67 -18.95 21.08
C SER A 164 5.57 -19.44 20.15
N ASP A 165 5.03 -20.63 20.41
CA ASP A 165 3.96 -21.18 19.59
C ASP A 165 2.68 -20.35 19.73
N GLU A 166 2.33 -19.91 20.94
CA GLU A 166 1.19 -19.03 21.19
C GLU A 166 1.36 -17.66 20.52
N GLY A 167 2.56 -17.07 20.62
CA GLY A 167 2.87 -15.78 20.02
C GLY A 167 2.78 -15.82 18.50
N LYS A 168 3.32 -16.87 17.86
CA LYS A 168 3.23 -17.02 16.40
C LYS A 168 1.79 -17.18 15.92
N GLN A 169 0.95 -17.91 16.65
CA GLN A 169 -0.48 -18.02 16.34
C GLN A 169 -1.16 -16.65 16.42
N LEU A 170 -0.86 -15.87 17.45
CA LEU A 170 -1.39 -14.50 17.60
C LEU A 170 -0.92 -13.59 16.45
N VAL A 171 0.36 -13.65 16.09
CA VAL A 171 0.92 -12.85 14.98
C VAL A 171 0.23 -13.15 13.65
N VAL A 172 -0.05 -14.42 13.34
CA VAL A 172 -0.63 -14.80 12.06
C VAL A 172 -2.15 -14.63 12.04
N ASN A 173 -2.85 -15.14 13.05
CA ASN A 173 -4.30 -15.31 12.99
C ASN A 173 -5.08 -14.18 13.66
N GLU A 174 -4.49 -13.48 14.62
CA GLU A 174 -5.15 -12.34 15.29
C GLU A 174 -4.67 -10.99 14.74
N LEU A 175 -3.35 -10.85 14.51
CA LEU A 175 -2.78 -9.63 13.96
C LEU A 175 -2.78 -9.58 12.42
N GLY A 176 -3.03 -10.72 11.76
CA GLY A 176 -3.07 -10.80 10.29
C GLY A 176 -1.73 -10.53 9.61
N PHE A 177 -0.61 -10.72 10.31
CA PHE A 177 0.71 -10.48 9.74
C PHE A 177 1.19 -11.67 8.92
N VAL A 178 1.75 -11.39 7.74
CA VAL A 178 2.49 -12.38 6.95
C VAL A 178 3.87 -12.55 7.60
N PRO A 179 4.23 -13.74 8.10
CA PRO A 179 5.49 -13.93 8.81
C PRO A 179 6.71 -13.63 7.95
N ALA A 180 7.64 -12.84 8.49
CA ALA A 180 8.93 -12.57 7.86
C ALA A 180 10.01 -13.61 8.23
N PHE A 181 9.73 -14.51 9.17
CA PHE A 181 10.68 -15.47 9.72
C PHE A 181 10.41 -16.90 9.24
N LYS A 182 11.46 -17.72 9.19
CA LYS A 182 11.37 -19.12 8.73
C LYS A 182 10.77 -20.08 9.75
N ASN A 183 10.67 -19.69 11.02
CA ASN A 183 10.21 -20.54 12.14
C ASN A 183 8.68 -20.62 12.28
N TYR A 184 7.93 -20.32 11.22
CA TYR A 184 6.46 -20.32 11.16
C TYR A 184 5.91 -21.53 10.36
N GLU A 185 6.74 -22.55 10.13
CA GLU A 185 6.31 -23.79 9.49
C GLU A 185 5.13 -24.42 10.26
N GLY A 186 4.09 -24.84 9.53
CA GLY A 186 2.89 -25.46 10.10
C GLY A 186 1.83 -24.49 10.62
N ILE A 187 2.04 -23.17 10.53
CA ILE A 187 1.01 -22.18 10.86
C ILE A 187 0.27 -21.77 9.59
N GLU A 188 -1.01 -22.11 9.53
CA GLU A 188 -1.88 -21.72 8.42
C GLU A 188 -2.33 -20.27 8.59
N ILE A 189 -2.17 -19.46 7.53
CA ILE A 189 -2.68 -18.10 7.46
C ILE A 189 -4.18 -18.19 7.16
N SER A 190 -5.05 -17.73 8.05
CA SER A 190 -6.50 -17.78 7.83
C SER A 190 -7.05 -16.63 6.97
N ASP A 191 -6.38 -15.47 6.98
CA ASP A 191 -6.82 -14.28 6.25
C ASP A 191 -6.57 -14.43 4.72
N PRO A 192 -7.59 -14.33 3.86
CA PRO A 192 -7.46 -14.56 2.42
C PRO A 192 -6.46 -13.64 1.72
N LEU A 193 -6.41 -12.35 2.11
CA LEU A 193 -5.48 -11.41 1.51
C LEU A 193 -4.03 -11.73 1.89
N SER A 194 -3.80 -12.10 3.16
CA SER A 194 -2.49 -12.52 3.65
C SER A 194 -2.02 -13.83 3.02
N GLN A 195 -2.94 -14.77 2.71
CA GLN A 195 -2.65 -15.95 1.89
C GLN A 195 -2.16 -15.56 0.49
N GLU A 196 -2.82 -14.60 -0.15
CA GLU A 196 -2.42 -14.10 -1.47
C GLU A 196 -1.04 -13.43 -1.42
N VAL A 197 -0.77 -12.59 -0.42
CA VAL A 197 0.57 -11.99 -0.24
C VAL A 197 1.63 -13.08 -0.11
N LYS A 198 1.40 -14.11 0.72
CA LYS A 198 2.31 -15.25 0.87
C LYS A 198 2.51 -15.99 -0.47
N ARG A 199 1.44 -16.20 -1.25
CA ARG A 199 1.50 -16.84 -2.57
C ARG A 199 2.39 -16.06 -3.54
N TYR A 200 2.28 -14.74 -3.61
CA TYR A 200 3.13 -13.91 -4.47
C TYR A 200 4.60 -13.89 -3.98
N ILE A 201 4.84 -13.85 -2.66
CA ILE A 201 6.17 -13.95 -2.07
C ILE A 201 6.83 -15.28 -2.47
N ASP A 202 6.14 -16.40 -2.27
CA ASP A 202 6.66 -17.74 -2.59
C ASP A 202 6.93 -17.91 -4.08
N ALA A 203 6.12 -17.27 -4.93
CA ALA A 203 6.29 -17.27 -6.38
C ALA A 203 7.40 -16.31 -6.88
N GLY A 204 8.02 -15.50 -6.01
CA GLY A 204 8.99 -14.47 -6.41
C GLY A 204 8.38 -13.32 -7.24
N LYS A 205 7.05 -13.20 -7.24
CA LYS A 205 6.26 -12.24 -8.00
C LYS A 205 5.97 -10.98 -7.19
N THR A 206 7.04 -10.38 -6.67
CA THR A 206 6.96 -9.18 -5.83
C THR A 206 7.90 -8.08 -6.29
N THR A 207 7.51 -6.83 -6.06
CA THR A 207 8.39 -5.65 -6.08
C THR A 207 8.57 -5.12 -4.66
N SER A 208 9.67 -4.40 -4.42
CA SER A 208 10.00 -3.87 -3.10
C SER A 208 9.27 -2.54 -2.84
N TRP A 209 8.87 -2.31 -1.59
CA TRP A 209 8.60 -0.95 -1.12
C TRP A 209 9.90 -0.16 -0.97
N VAL A 210 10.07 0.84 -1.84
CA VAL A 210 11.18 1.81 -1.79
C VAL A 210 10.76 3.13 -1.12
N MET A 211 9.46 3.35 -0.92
CA MET A 211 8.87 4.56 -0.35
C MET A 211 9.42 4.96 1.03
N GLY A 212 9.94 4.03 1.84
CA GLY A 212 10.67 4.36 3.07
C GLY A 212 11.99 5.12 2.84
N GLY A 213 12.41 5.27 1.59
CA GLY A 213 13.57 6.02 1.14
C GLY A 213 13.31 7.49 0.82
N PHE A 214 12.04 7.93 0.83
CA PHE A 214 11.73 9.34 0.61
C PHE A 214 12.28 10.22 1.75
N PRO A 215 12.69 11.47 1.47
CA PRO A 215 13.06 12.42 2.51
C PRO A 215 11.85 12.79 3.38
N SER A 216 12.12 13.25 4.60
CA SER A 216 11.07 13.67 5.53
C SER A 216 10.21 14.78 4.93
N GLY A 217 8.89 14.71 5.08
CA GLY A 217 7.95 15.68 4.53
C GLY A 217 7.61 15.51 3.04
N PHE A 218 8.18 14.51 2.36
CA PHE A 218 7.91 14.28 0.94
C PHE A 218 6.51 13.75 0.67
N GLU A 219 6.00 12.82 1.50
CA GLU A 219 4.66 12.24 1.35
C GLU A 219 3.53 13.27 1.17
N PRO A 220 3.32 14.22 2.10
CA PRO A 220 2.20 15.17 1.97
C PRO A 220 2.35 16.09 0.76
N LYS A 221 3.58 16.41 0.35
CA LYS A 221 3.89 17.19 -0.85
C LYS A 221 3.55 16.40 -2.12
N ALA A 222 4.03 15.17 -2.22
CA ALA A 222 3.70 14.28 -3.32
C ALA A 222 2.19 14.09 -3.43
N ALA A 223 1.50 13.78 -2.33
CA ALA A 223 0.04 13.64 -2.34
C ALA A 223 -0.67 14.90 -2.85
N ALA A 224 -0.23 16.09 -2.46
CA ALA A 224 -0.78 17.35 -2.94
C ALA A 224 -0.59 17.52 -4.46
N ASP A 225 0.55 17.11 -5.02
CA ASP A 225 0.77 17.13 -6.48
C ASP A 225 -0.20 16.19 -7.23
N PHE A 226 -0.44 14.97 -6.72
CA PHE A 226 -1.45 14.06 -7.28
C PHE A 226 -2.86 14.66 -7.18
N GLN A 227 -3.20 15.27 -6.03
CA GLN A 227 -4.50 15.91 -5.81
C GLN A 227 -4.72 17.11 -6.74
N GLY A 228 -3.66 17.89 -7.01
CA GLY A 228 -3.64 18.99 -7.99
C GLY A 228 -3.75 18.50 -9.44
N TYR A 229 -3.17 17.34 -9.75
CA TYR A 229 -3.39 16.67 -11.04
C TYR A 229 -4.85 16.23 -11.20
N PHE A 230 -5.44 15.59 -10.19
CA PHE A 230 -6.85 15.14 -10.24
C PHE A 230 -7.84 16.32 -10.30
N SER A 231 -7.53 17.45 -9.67
CA SER A 231 -8.36 18.66 -9.76
C SER A 231 -8.24 19.40 -11.10
N GLY A 232 -7.26 19.03 -11.93
CA GLY A 232 -6.93 19.73 -13.18
C GLY A 232 -6.17 21.04 -12.97
N GLU A 233 -5.67 21.29 -11.76
CA GLU A 233 -4.77 22.41 -11.47
C GLU A 233 -3.40 22.20 -12.12
N TYR A 234 -2.92 20.95 -12.16
CA TYR A 234 -1.65 20.55 -12.74
C TYR A 234 -1.86 19.63 -13.94
N SER A 235 -1.03 19.78 -14.97
CA SER A 235 -0.85 18.71 -15.94
C SER A 235 -0.10 17.54 -15.31
N PHE A 236 -0.11 16.38 -15.97
CA PHE A 236 0.70 15.25 -15.52
C PHE A 236 2.21 15.60 -15.51
N ASP A 237 2.67 16.39 -16.49
CA ASP A 237 4.06 16.82 -16.58
C ASP A 237 4.45 17.81 -15.46
N ASP A 238 3.51 18.67 -15.05
CA ASP A 238 3.70 19.56 -13.90
C ASP A 238 3.84 18.73 -12.61
N MET A 239 2.92 17.76 -12.39
CA MET A 239 2.98 16.84 -11.26
C MET A 239 4.33 16.11 -11.18
N ILE A 240 4.82 15.54 -12.30
CA ILE A 240 6.12 14.86 -12.34
C ILE A 240 7.28 15.82 -12.05
N SER A 241 7.19 17.06 -12.55
CA SER A 241 8.22 18.07 -12.33
C SER A 241 8.28 18.51 -10.87
N HIS A 242 7.13 18.72 -10.22
CA HIS A 242 7.03 19.06 -8.80
C HIS A 242 7.57 17.93 -7.92
N LEU A 243 7.16 16.68 -8.16
CA LEU A 243 7.67 15.51 -7.43
C LEU A 243 9.20 15.44 -7.44
N LYS A 244 9.83 15.71 -8.58
CA LYS A 244 11.30 15.74 -8.71
C LYS A 244 11.93 16.92 -7.97
N ALA A 245 11.34 18.10 -8.08
CA ALA A 245 11.81 19.31 -7.43
C ALA A 245 11.75 19.20 -5.91
N ASP A 246 10.59 18.79 -5.38
CA ASP A 246 10.33 18.63 -3.94
C ASP A 246 11.24 17.56 -3.32
N PHE A 247 11.47 16.44 -4.00
CA PHE A 247 12.41 15.43 -3.52
C PHE A 247 13.82 16.02 -3.35
N LYS A 248 14.28 16.76 -4.37
CA LYS A 248 15.62 17.39 -4.37
C LYS A 248 15.74 18.51 -3.35
N GLU A 249 14.67 19.26 -3.10
CA GLU A 249 14.63 20.31 -2.09
C GLU A 249 14.71 19.73 -0.68
N LEU A 250 13.86 18.76 -0.36
CA LEU A 250 13.79 18.13 0.96
C LEU A 250 15.04 17.31 1.32
N LYS A 251 15.85 16.91 0.35
CA LYS A 251 17.16 16.29 0.63
C LYS A 251 18.22 17.26 1.14
N LYS A 252 18.00 18.58 1.02
CA LYS A 252 18.94 19.61 1.49
C LYS A 252 18.67 20.06 2.93
N SER A 253 17.49 19.75 3.47
CA SER A 253 17.08 20.08 4.84
C SER A 253 17.51 19.02 5.85
#